data_AF-A0A7W5V8P1-F1
#
_entry.id   AF-A0A7W5V8P1-F1
#
_cell.length_a   1.000
_cell.length_b   1.000
_cell.length_c   1.000
_cell.angle_alpha   90.00
_cell.angle_beta   90.00
_cell.angle_gamma   90.00
#
_symmetry.space_group_name_H-M   'P 1'
#
loop_
_entity.id
_entity.type
_entity.pdbx_description
1 polymer ?
#
loop_
_entity_poly.entity_id
_entity_poly.type
_entity_poly.pdbx_seq_one_letter_code
_entity_poly.pdbx_strand_id
1 'polypeptide(L)'
;MVVKTIGRRRSPQEKKLLSYTKDRRNDYGENDKSSRTAIRRNKSAPHRANRRHVSQTLDAITGTVDEAAEESAVQRLESRRPKTWKKWRDATLGATVQDRLQRRARLGIDDHERNDERVQRVRRRLRLPAGETRRR
;
A
#
# COMPACT_ATOMS: atom_id res chain seq x y z
N MET A 1 -27.43 -26.16 12.32
CA MET A 1 -27.18 -25.99 10.87
C MET A 1 -27.02 -24.50 10.59
N VAL A 2 -25.85 -24.02 10.19
CA VAL A 2 -25.64 -22.59 9.87
C VAL A 2 -26.02 -22.37 8.41
N VAL A 3 -27.16 -21.74 8.17
CA VAL A 3 -27.59 -21.37 6.82
C VAL A 3 -26.67 -20.27 6.31
N LYS A 4 -25.74 -20.64 5.42
CA LYS A 4 -24.87 -19.69 4.72
C LYS A 4 -25.76 -18.78 3.86
N THR A 5 -25.91 -17.53 4.27
CA THR A 5 -26.66 -16.52 3.50
C THR A 5 -25.99 -16.37 2.14
N ILE A 6 -26.60 -16.91 1.08
CA ILE A 6 -26.12 -16.68 -0.29
C ILE A 6 -26.38 -15.21 -0.58
N GLY A 7 -25.31 -14.41 -0.55
CA GLY A 7 -25.40 -12.96 -0.74
C GLY A 7 -26.11 -12.62 -2.06
N ARG A 8 -26.89 -11.52 -2.04
CA ARG A 8 -27.64 -10.98 -3.19
C ARG A 8 -26.81 -11.08 -4.49
N ARG A 9 -27.41 -11.67 -5.54
CA ARG A 9 -26.79 -11.73 -6.86
C ARG A 9 -26.49 -10.31 -7.34
N ARG A 10 -25.22 -10.03 -7.61
CA ARG A 10 -24.78 -8.72 -8.06
C ARG A 10 -25.09 -8.50 -9.54
N SER A 11 -25.57 -7.32 -9.89
CA SER A 11 -25.76 -6.92 -11.29
C SER A 11 -24.42 -6.82 -12.03
N PRO A 12 -24.40 -6.90 -13.37
CA PRO A 12 -23.19 -6.65 -14.15
C PRO A 12 -22.54 -5.29 -13.82
N GLN A 13 -23.34 -4.26 -13.57
CA GLN A 13 -22.88 -2.91 -13.22
C GLN A 13 -22.20 -2.91 -11.85
N GLU A 14 -22.78 -3.58 -10.85
CA GLU A 14 -22.20 -3.74 -9.52
C GLU A 14 -20.90 -4.55 -9.57
N LYS A 15 -20.85 -5.62 -10.35
CA LYS A 15 -19.62 -6.41 -10.58
C LYS A 15 -18.52 -5.55 -11.18
N LYS A 16 -18.85 -4.70 -12.16
CA LYS A 16 -17.89 -3.80 -12.81
C LYS A 16 -17.38 -2.72 -11.87
N LEU A 17 -18.25 -2.13 -11.06
CA LEU A 17 -17.87 -1.17 -10.02
C LEU A 17 -16.92 -1.80 -8.99
N LEU A 18 -17.24 -3.02 -8.54
CA LEU A 18 -16.36 -3.76 -7.63
C LEU A 18 -15.02 -4.09 -8.25
N SER A 19 -14.98 -4.45 -9.53
CA SER A 19 -13.72 -4.63 -10.24
C SER A 19 -12.90 -3.35 -10.25
N TYR A 20 -13.47 -2.20 -10.63
CA TYR A 20 -12.71 -0.94 -10.64
C TYR A 20 -12.23 -0.47 -9.26
N THR A 21 -12.93 -0.81 -8.19
CA THR A 21 -12.59 -0.37 -6.82
C THR A 21 -11.70 -1.35 -6.06
N LYS A 22 -11.86 -2.65 -6.30
CA LYS A 22 -11.20 -3.71 -5.51
C LYS A 22 -10.13 -4.48 -6.27
N ASP A 23 -10.24 -4.63 -7.59
CA ASP A 23 -9.15 -5.21 -8.39
C ASP A 23 -7.97 -4.26 -8.36
N ARG A 24 -6.80 -4.78 -8.03
CA ARG A 24 -5.58 -3.99 -7.87
C ARG A 24 -4.51 -4.46 -8.84
N ARG A 25 -3.82 -3.51 -9.45
CA ARG A 25 -2.75 -3.74 -10.41
C ARG A 25 -1.47 -3.18 -9.85
N ASN A 26 -0.39 -3.94 -10.04
CA ASN A 26 0.93 -3.49 -9.67
C ASN A 26 1.23 -2.15 -10.37
N ASP A 27 1.41 -1.10 -9.59
CA ASP A 27 1.74 0.27 -10.04
C ASP A 27 3.20 0.62 -9.75
N TYR A 28 4.03 -0.38 -9.45
CA TYR A 28 5.46 -0.20 -9.27
C TYR A 28 6.10 0.22 -10.60
N GLY A 29 6.40 1.52 -10.72
CA GLY A 29 6.74 2.17 -11.99
C GLY A 29 8.12 1.86 -12.56
N GLU A 30 8.98 1.14 -11.84
CA GLU A 30 10.26 0.67 -12.38
C GLU A 30 10.06 -0.71 -13.04
N ASN A 31 10.52 -1.79 -12.39
CA ASN A 31 10.43 -3.16 -12.89
C ASN A 31 9.34 -3.93 -12.12
N ASP A 32 8.42 -4.58 -12.83
CA ASP A 32 7.38 -5.44 -12.24
C ASP A 32 7.95 -6.48 -11.24
N LYS A 33 9.19 -6.94 -11.47
CA LYS A 33 9.87 -7.92 -10.63
C LYS A 33 10.58 -7.33 -9.42
N SER A 34 11.00 -6.06 -9.46
CA SER A 34 11.76 -5.48 -8.35
C SER A 34 10.87 -5.23 -7.12
N SER A 35 9.56 -5.06 -7.31
CA SER A 35 8.55 -5.01 -6.24
C SER A 35 8.70 -6.16 -5.23
N ARG A 36 8.94 -7.38 -5.73
CA ARG A 36 9.11 -8.61 -4.92
C ARG A 36 10.31 -8.50 -3.98
N THR A 37 11.42 -8.00 -4.49
CA THR A 37 12.67 -7.86 -3.74
C THR A 37 12.61 -6.64 -2.82
N ALA A 38 12.01 -5.53 -3.26
CA ALA A 38 11.84 -4.30 -2.49
C ALA A 38 10.99 -4.55 -1.24
N ILE A 39 9.86 -5.27 -1.37
CA ILE A 39 9.02 -5.65 -0.21
C ILE A 39 9.85 -6.39 0.84
N ARG A 40 10.62 -7.40 0.43
CA ARG A 40 11.46 -8.19 1.33
C ARG A 40 12.51 -7.31 2.03
N ARG A 41 13.19 -6.44 1.27
CA ARG A 41 14.21 -5.53 1.81
C ARG A 41 13.60 -4.55 2.82
N ASN A 42 12.52 -3.86 2.42
CA ASN A 42 11.82 -2.87 3.23
C ASN A 42 11.20 -3.47 4.50
N LYS A 43 10.77 -4.74 4.47
CA LYS A 43 10.37 -5.47 5.67
C LYS A 43 11.59 -5.79 6.55
N SER A 44 12.68 -6.29 5.96
CA SER A 44 13.85 -6.75 6.73
C SER A 44 14.62 -5.63 7.44
N ALA A 45 14.65 -4.43 6.86
CA ALA A 45 15.44 -3.30 7.38
C ALA A 45 14.99 -2.82 8.78
N PRO A 46 13.71 -2.47 9.02
CA PRO A 46 13.26 -2.06 10.34
C PRO A 46 13.36 -3.19 11.36
N HIS A 47 13.07 -4.45 10.98
CA HIS A 47 13.25 -5.58 11.90
C HIS A 47 14.70 -5.77 12.34
N ARG A 48 15.66 -5.66 11.42
CA ARG A 48 17.09 -5.73 11.76
C ARG A 48 17.52 -4.55 12.63
N ALA A 49 17.04 -3.35 12.35
CA ALA A 49 17.34 -2.17 13.16
C ALA A 49 16.81 -2.31 14.60
N ASN A 50 15.56 -2.79 14.76
CA ASN A 50 14.97 -3.00 16.09
C ASN A 50 15.73 -4.09 16.85
N ARG A 51 16.04 -5.23 16.21
CA ARG A 51 16.83 -6.29 16.86
C ARG A 51 18.21 -5.79 17.29
N ARG A 52 18.90 -5.06 16.42
CA ARG A 52 20.21 -4.49 16.75
C ARG A 52 20.13 -3.54 17.95
N HIS A 53 19.11 -2.68 17.99
CA HIS A 53 18.93 -1.77 19.11
C HIS A 53 18.69 -2.53 20.42
N VAL A 54 17.85 -3.56 20.39
CA VAL A 54 17.58 -4.41 21.57
C VAL A 54 18.85 -5.13 22.01
N SER A 55 19.53 -5.86 21.11
CA SER A 55 20.78 -6.56 21.44
C SER A 55 21.83 -5.63 22.02
N GLN A 56 22.12 -4.49 21.38
CA GLN A 56 23.10 -3.53 21.90
C GLN A 56 22.75 -2.99 23.29
N THR A 57 21.46 -2.82 23.58
CA THR A 57 21.01 -2.30 24.89
C THR A 57 21.12 -3.37 25.97
N LEU A 58 20.81 -4.63 25.65
CA LEU A 58 20.89 -5.76 26.59
C LEU A 58 22.33 -6.27 26.78
N ASP A 59 23.12 -6.31 25.71
CA ASP A 59 24.53 -6.70 25.76
C ASP A 59 25.32 -5.77 26.70
N ALA A 60 24.95 -4.48 26.77
CA ALA A 60 25.57 -3.49 27.65
C ALA A 60 25.32 -3.72 29.15
N ILE A 61 24.34 -4.55 29.52
CA ILE A 61 23.99 -4.89 30.91
C ILE A 61 24.21 -6.36 31.22
N THR A 62 24.88 -7.09 30.33
CA THR A 62 25.18 -8.52 30.56
C THR A 62 26.29 -8.64 31.60
N GLY A 63 26.05 -9.37 32.70
CA GLY A 63 27.03 -9.56 33.76
C GLY A 63 26.40 -9.69 35.14
N THR A 64 27.02 -9.06 36.14
CA THR A 64 26.49 -8.99 37.50
C THR A 64 25.18 -8.20 37.55
N VAL A 65 24.25 -8.65 38.37
CA VAL A 65 22.95 -7.98 38.58
C VAL A 65 23.18 -6.58 39.17
N ASP A 66 22.70 -5.56 38.46
CA ASP A 66 22.75 -4.15 38.86
C ASP A 66 21.42 -3.48 38.49
N GLU A 67 20.62 -3.17 39.50
CA GLU A 67 19.28 -2.62 39.36
C GLU A 67 19.27 -1.24 38.66
N ALA A 68 20.31 -0.42 38.89
CA ALA A 68 20.42 0.88 38.23
C ALA A 68 20.75 0.74 36.73
N ALA A 69 21.57 -0.25 36.39
CA ALA A 69 21.87 -0.58 34.99
C ALA A 69 20.64 -1.14 34.26
N GLU A 70 19.85 -1.99 34.94
CA GLU A 70 18.59 -2.53 34.44
C GLU A 70 17.58 -1.41 34.15
N GLU A 71 17.34 -0.52 35.10
CA GLU A 71 16.40 0.60 34.93
C GLU A 71 16.82 1.51 33.75
N SER A 72 18.12 1.82 33.65
CA SER A 72 18.65 2.60 32.53
C SER A 72 18.47 1.90 31.18
N ALA A 73 18.62 0.58 31.12
CA ALA A 73 18.41 -0.20 29.90
C ALA A 73 16.93 -0.21 29.47
N VAL A 74 16.01 -0.38 30.42
CA VAL A 74 14.57 -0.28 30.16
C VAL A 74 14.22 1.11 29.61
N GLN A 75 14.67 2.18 30.27
CA GLN A 75 14.44 3.54 29.79
C GLN A 75 14.98 3.76 28.37
N ARG A 76 16.16 3.23 28.04
CA ARG A 76 16.72 3.32 26.67
C ARG A 76 15.86 2.58 25.65
N LEU A 77 15.38 1.38 25.97
CA LEU A 77 14.51 0.61 25.07
C LEU A 77 13.18 1.33 24.84
N GLU A 78 12.60 1.90 25.88
CA GLU A 78 11.30 2.59 25.82
C GLU A 78 11.38 3.99 25.22
N SER A 79 12.54 4.65 25.31
CA SER A 79 12.77 5.98 24.73
C SER A 79 12.52 6.05 23.22
N ARG A 80 12.56 4.90 22.53
CA ARG A 80 12.44 4.82 21.07
C ARG A 80 11.34 3.86 20.66
N ARG A 81 10.33 4.40 19.98
CA ARG A 81 9.28 3.59 19.34
C ARG A 81 9.90 2.65 18.29
N PRO A 82 9.57 1.33 18.32
CA PRO A 82 10.06 0.39 17.31
C PRO A 82 9.69 0.81 15.88
N LYS A 83 10.63 0.66 14.95
CA LYS A 83 10.36 0.90 13.53
C LYS A 83 9.37 -0.16 13.03
N THR A 84 8.37 0.26 12.25
CA THR A 84 7.37 -0.64 11.68
C THR A 84 7.38 -0.57 10.15
N TRP A 85 7.06 -1.69 9.51
CA TRP A 85 6.84 -1.73 8.07
C TRP A 85 5.38 -2.07 7.80
N LYS A 86 4.74 -1.27 6.96
CA LYS A 86 3.38 -1.49 6.50
C LYS A 86 3.38 -1.56 4.98
N LYS A 87 2.92 -2.68 4.43
CA LYS A 87 2.74 -2.81 2.99
C LYS A 87 1.67 -1.81 2.53
N TRP A 88 2.02 -0.95 1.57
CA TRP A 88 1.04 -0.10 0.91
C TRP A 88 0.22 -0.89 -0.11
N ARG A 89 -0.96 -0.36 -0.42
CA ARG A 89 -1.91 -0.98 -1.34
C ARG A 89 -1.60 -0.52 -2.76
N ASP A 90 -1.52 -1.47 -3.70
CA ASP A 90 -1.32 -1.13 -5.12
C ASP A 90 -2.52 -0.34 -5.68
N ALA A 91 -2.33 0.28 -6.85
CA ALA A 91 -3.37 1.07 -7.51
C ALA A 91 -4.59 0.21 -7.87
N THR A 92 -5.78 0.80 -7.78
CA THR A 92 -7.01 0.14 -8.23
C THR A 92 -7.05 0.08 -9.76
N LEU A 93 -7.80 -0.88 -10.30
CA LEU A 93 -8.00 -1.00 -11.74
C LEU A 93 -8.61 0.28 -12.32
N GLY A 94 -9.54 0.92 -11.60
CA GLY A 94 -10.14 2.18 -12.01
C GLY A 94 -9.13 3.33 -12.15
N ALA A 95 -8.16 3.43 -11.24
CA ALA A 95 -7.08 4.41 -11.35
C ALA A 95 -6.14 4.07 -12.53
N THR A 96 -5.73 2.80 -12.63
CA THR A 96 -4.85 2.31 -13.70
C THR A 96 -5.41 2.57 -15.10
N VAL A 97 -6.73 2.35 -15.29
CA VAL A 97 -7.40 2.61 -16.57
C VAL A 97 -7.40 4.10 -16.90
N GLN A 98 -7.69 4.97 -15.92
CA GLN A 98 -7.67 6.42 -16.12
C GLN A 98 -6.27 6.89 -16.53
N ASP A 99 -5.24 6.49 -15.79
CA ASP A 99 -3.84 6.85 -16.08
C ASP A 99 -3.41 6.39 -17.46
N ARG A 100 -3.79 5.17 -17.86
CA ARG A 100 -3.46 4.64 -19.18
C ARG A 100 -4.13 5.41 -20.32
N LEU A 101 -5.40 5.80 -20.18
CA LEU A 101 -6.10 6.60 -21.19
C LEU A 101 -5.48 8.00 -21.30
N GLN A 102 -5.24 8.66 -20.17
CA GLN A 102 -4.58 9.97 -20.14
C GLN A 102 -3.17 9.94 -20.72
N ARG A 103 -2.40 8.87 -20.45
CA ARG A 103 -1.08 8.69 -21.04
C ARG A 103 -1.15 8.52 -22.56
N ARG A 104 -2.10 7.74 -23.08
CA ARG A 104 -2.25 7.56 -24.54
C ARG A 104 -2.63 8.83 -25.26
N ALA A 105 -3.54 9.61 -24.67
CA ALA A 105 -3.88 10.94 -25.17
C ALA A 105 -2.64 11.85 -25.18
N ARG A 106 -1.90 11.94 -24.06
CA ARG A 106 -0.65 12.72 -23.99
C ARG A 106 0.42 12.30 -25.01
N LEU A 107 0.43 11.03 -25.42
CA LEU A 107 1.37 10.51 -26.42
C LEU A 107 0.84 10.61 -27.86
N GLY A 108 -0.34 11.20 -28.07
CA GLY A 108 -0.97 11.32 -29.39
C GLY A 108 -1.41 9.99 -30.02
N ILE A 109 -1.47 8.90 -29.25
CA ILE A 109 -1.87 7.57 -29.75
C ILE A 109 -3.39 7.52 -30.00
N ASP A 110 -4.14 8.19 -29.13
CA ASP A 110 -5.58 8.25 -29.15
C ASP A 110 -6.00 9.72 -29.16
N ASP A 111 -7.15 10.02 -29.78
CA ASP A 111 -7.78 11.34 -29.70
C ASP A 111 -8.08 11.76 -28.24
N HIS A 112 -7.81 13.04 -27.94
CA HIS A 112 -7.92 13.60 -26.60
C HIS A 112 -9.37 13.62 -26.11
N GLU A 113 -10.30 14.11 -26.93
CA GLU A 113 -11.71 14.26 -26.55
C GLU A 113 -12.33 12.89 -26.27
N ARG A 114 -12.13 11.94 -27.19
CA ARG A 114 -12.61 10.56 -27.04
C ARG A 114 -12.05 9.89 -25.79
N ASN A 115 -10.79 10.14 -25.44
CA ASN A 115 -10.20 9.57 -24.23
C ASN A 115 -10.71 10.24 -22.95
N ASP A 116 -10.94 11.54 -22.97
CA ASP A 116 -11.52 12.27 -21.85
C ASP A 116 -12.95 11.78 -21.56
N GLU A 117 -13.77 11.55 -22.58
CA GLU A 117 -15.09 10.92 -22.41
C GLU A 117 -15.02 9.55 -21.74
N ARG A 118 -14.01 8.74 -22.12
CA ARG A 118 -13.79 7.40 -21.54
C ARG A 118 -13.34 7.51 -20.08
N VAL A 119 -12.47 8.45 -19.75
CA VAL A 119 -12.05 8.75 -18.38
C VAL A 119 -13.26 9.18 -17.55
N GLN A 120 -14.08 10.10 -18.05
CA GLN A 120 -15.28 10.56 -17.36
C GLN A 120 -16.30 9.44 -17.17
N ARG A 121 -16.43 8.52 -18.13
CA ARG A 121 -17.25 7.31 -17.98
C ARG A 121 -16.78 6.41 -16.83
N VAL A 122 -15.47 6.27 -16.63
CA VAL A 122 -14.90 5.52 -15.50
C VAL A 122 -15.17 6.26 -14.18
N ARG A 123 -14.95 7.57 -14.14
CA ARG A 123 -15.22 8.41 -12.95
C ARG A 123 -16.68 8.38 -12.51
N ARG A 124 -17.62 8.54 -13.46
CA ARG A 124 -19.08 8.43 -13.20
C ARG A 124 -19.44 7.09 -12.56
N ARG A 125 -18.87 5.99 -13.06
CA ARG A 125 -19.10 4.66 -12.48
C ARG A 125 -18.56 4.54 -11.06
N LEU A 126 -17.39 5.11 -10.81
CA LEU A 126 -16.77 5.12 -9.48
C LEU A 126 -17.42 6.12 -8.51
N ARG A 127 -18.37 6.95 -8.97
CA ARG A 127 -18.93 8.08 -8.22
C ARG A 127 -17.85 9.02 -7.66
N LEU A 128 -16.73 9.16 -8.38
CA LEU A 128 -15.69 10.10 -8.01
C LEU A 128 -16.11 11.51 -8.45
N PRO A 129 -15.93 12.56 -7.62
CA PRO A 129 -16.13 13.92 -8.06
C PRO A 129 -15.20 14.24 -9.24
N ALA A 130 -15.69 15.02 -10.20
CA ALA A 130 -14.88 15.50 -11.30
C ALA A 130 -13.79 16.43 -10.72
N GLY A 131 -12.54 15.95 -10.66
CA GLY A 131 -11.39 16.81 -10.34
C GLY A 131 -10.50 16.38 -9.18
N GLU A 132 -10.81 15.31 -8.44
CA GLU A 132 -9.93 14.92 -7.33
C GLU A 132 -8.81 13.99 -7.80
N THR A 133 -7.80 14.56 -8.45
CA THR A 133 -6.46 13.98 -8.46
C THR A 133 -5.97 13.99 -7.02
N ARG A 134 -6.03 12.84 -6.33
CA ARG A 134 -5.24 12.64 -5.12
C ARG A 134 -3.77 12.84 -5.49
N ARG A 135 -3.27 14.06 -5.27
CA ARG A 135 -1.83 14.31 -5.20
C ARG A 135 -1.30 13.37 -4.12
N ARG A 136 -0.30 12.57 -4.50
CA ARG A 136 0.51 11.78 -3.57
C ARG A 136 1.35 12.72 -2.72
#